data_AF-Q3M275-F1
#
_entry.id   AF-Q3M275-F1
#
_cell.length_a   1.000
_cell.length_b   1.000
_cell.length_c   1.000
_cell.angle_alpha   90.00
_cell.angle_beta   90.00
_cell.angle_gamma   90.00
#
_symmetry.space_group_name_H-M   'P 1'
#
loop_
_entity.id
_entity.type
_entity.pdbx_description
1 polymer ?
#
loop_
_entity_poly.entity_id
_entity_poly.type
_entity_poly.pdbx_seq_one_letter_code
_entity_poly.pdbx_strand_id
1 'polypeptide(L)'
;MRQKETVFVIPTHRLRDVAQTIEKYDENFWANGHATKIIIFDDSSIANYEKYYPLLEQTKTVNDVFYVGPHEKEKFITFLNERLRDRKLESLVKNLFRPSYGGNRNFTLMYTLGHLMVSADDDMRPNALVETSPESLSPDEICRGKLIKSNQEGGYIHKSFDLLTAFNDVLGKKASHVPENYEAGDFLVDTAMDLETNTTKGYFTENSLLLQRGRVLNNSVVKIAQTFRTGTNDIDTLDFVHMYLNDENQISPYDLNDYYILTNFRPVVTNKNWRMDCGVAGYDNHLGLPPFFPTRLRFEDYIYRLWIQQEGVVAAHVDAVQNHIRNNYMRNPLASEIFNEEICSLLKKKIKSSVYHIDDLGIKFDYSGEVTLLDSEEILEKISAIHQDIVKASLSTQNDERKQSLQLFANNLSRVFYGFEADFFQQNVSRIVDDVISQFHASLEIWPTLVEICYLHKDKKDLPQIRVKNQKVKSRNGYKVGEIVA
;
A
#
# COMPACT_ATOMS: atom_id res chain seq x y z
N MET A 1 1.02 -22.32 23.63
CA MET A 1 1.02 -21.03 22.92
C MET A 1 -0.41 -20.56 22.78
N ARG A 2 -0.73 -19.31 23.11
CA ARG A 2 -2.04 -18.74 22.76
C ARG A 2 -2.19 -18.79 21.24
N GLN A 3 -3.38 -19.10 20.74
CA GLN A 3 -3.66 -19.09 19.31
C GLN A 3 -3.37 -17.69 18.77
N LYS A 4 -2.70 -17.60 17.61
CA LYS A 4 -2.38 -16.32 16.99
C LYS A 4 -3.69 -15.66 16.54
N GLU A 5 -4.05 -14.56 17.19
CA GLU A 5 -5.22 -13.78 16.81
C GLU A 5 -4.86 -12.88 15.62
N THR A 6 -5.73 -12.88 14.61
CA THR A 6 -5.62 -12.00 13.45
C THR A 6 -6.49 -10.78 13.67
N VAL A 7 -5.91 -9.59 13.50
CA VAL A 7 -6.61 -8.30 13.57
C VAL A 7 -6.69 -7.71 12.17
N PHE A 8 -7.89 -7.33 11.76
CA PHE A 8 -8.10 -6.65 10.49
C PHE A 8 -8.07 -5.14 10.69
N VAL A 9 -7.30 -4.41 9.89
CA VAL A 9 -7.12 -2.97 10.03
C VAL A 9 -7.39 -2.24 8.72
N ILE A 10 -7.95 -1.04 8.83
CA ILE A 10 -8.20 -0.15 7.68
C ILE A 10 -7.59 1.22 7.99
N PRO A 11 -6.37 1.52 7.49
CA PRO A 11 -5.86 2.88 7.48
C PRO A 11 -6.62 3.72 6.46
N THR A 12 -7.06 4.92 6.84
CA THR A 12 -7.79 5.84 5.97
C THR A 12 -7.43 7.28 6.29
N HIS A 13 -7.52 8.14 5.26
CA HIS A 13 -7.58 9.59 5.41
C HIS A 13 -8.88 10.17 4.79
N ARG A 14 -9.82 9.26 4.45
CA ARG A 14 -11.08 9.51 3.75
C ARG A 14 -12.22 8.83 4.51
N LEU A 15 -12.46 9.30 5.73
CA LEU A 15 -13.50 8.73 6.62
C LEU A 15 -14.89 8.61 5.96
N ARG A 16 -15.18 9.43 4.95
CA ARG A 16 -16.42 9.37 4.16
C ARG A 16 -16.64 8.04 3.41
N ASP A 17 -15.59 7.35 2.99
CA ASP A 17 -15.69 6.20 2.07
C ASP A 17 -15.53 4.86 2.80
N VAL A 18 -15.00 4.86 4.03
CA VAL A 18 -14.62 3.63 4.74
C VAL A 18 -15.82 2.78 5.19
N ALA A 19 -17.00 3.38 5.36
CA ALA A 19 -18.21 2.67 5.79
C ALA A 19 -18.56 1.50 4.87
N GLN A 20 -18.51 1.73 3.55
CA GLN A 20 -18.78 0.69 2.57
C GLN A 20 -17.73 -0.42 2.62
N THR A 21 -16.46 -0.03 2.82
CA THR A 21 -15.33 -0.96 2.90
C THR A 21 -15.49 -1.90 4.10
N ILE A 22 -15.84 -1.35 5.27
CA ILE A 22 -16.11 -2.13 6.49
C ILE A 22 -17.21 -3.16 6.25
N GLU A 23 -18.36 -2.75 5.72
CA GLU A 23 -19.48 -3.67 5.49
C GLU A 23 -19.12 -4.78 4.51
N LYS A 24 -18.35 -4.46 3.45
CA LYS A 24 -17.95 -5.46 2.46
C LYS A 24 -16.94 -6.48 3.00
N TYR A 25 -15.97 -6.03 3.80
CA TYR A 25 -15.06 -6.96 4.47
C TYR A 25 -15.77 -7.77 5.55
N ASP A 26 -16.63 -7.15 6.36
CA ASP A 26 -17.43 -7.87 7.36
C ASP A 26 -18.34 -8.94 6.73
N GLU A 27 -19.01 -8.61 5.62
CA GLU A 27 -19.81 -9.56 4.83
C GLU A 27 -18.96 -10.74 4.36
N ASN A 28 -17.77 -10.48 3.82
CA ASN A 28 -16.83 -11.51 3.38
C ASN A 28 -16.36 -12.39 4.55
N PHE A 29 -15.98 -11.80 5.67
CA PHE A 29 -15.53 -12.52 6.86
C PHE A 29 -16.65 -13.39 7.42
N TRP A 30 -17.85 -12.83 7.53
CA TRP A 30 -19.00 -13.55 8.02
C TRP A 30 -19.42 -14.71 7.11
N ALA A 31 -19.45 -14.49 5.78
CA ALA A 31 -19.78 -15.53 4.81
C ALA A 31 -18.82 -16.73 4.87
N ASN A 32 -17.57 -16.49 5.28
CA ASN A 32 -16.54 -17.50 5.43
C ASN A 32 -16.32 -17.96 6.90
N GLY A 33 -17.19 -17.55 7.83
CA GLY A 33 -17.17 -18.05 9.21
C GLY A 33 -16.12 -17.41 10.12
N HIS A 34 -15.54 -16.27 9.73
CA HIS A 34 -14.55 -15.56 10.52
C HIS A 34 -15.19 -14.59 11.51
N ALA A 35 -14.69 -14.62 12.75
CA ALA A 35 -14.94 -13.60 13.77
C ALA A 35 -13.61 -12.88 14.04
N THR A 36 -13.47 -11.65 13.55
CA THR A 36 -12.23 -10.87 13.65
C THR A 36 -12.49 -9.49 14.23
N LYS A 37 -11.52 -8.95 14.97
CA LYS A 37 -11.53 -7.55 15.34
C LYS A 37 -11.23 -6.69 14.11
N ILE A 38 -12.06 -5.67 13.85
CA ILE A 38 -11.83 -4.65 12.81
C ILE A 38 -11.42 -3.35 13.49
N ILE A 39 -10.31 -2.73 13.07
CA ILE A 39 -9.85 -1.44 13.59
C ILE A 39 -9.65 -0.44 12.46
N ILE A 40 -10.28 0.72 12.56
CA ILE A 40 -10.13 1.83 11.61
C ILE A 40 -9.11 2.82 12.17
N PHE A 41 -8.13 3.19 11.37
CA PHE A 41 -7.13 4.20 11.71
C PHE A 41 -7.32 5.43 10.83
N ASP A 42 -7.89 6.48 11.39
CA ASP A 42 -8.31 7.66 10.63
C ASP A 42 -7.33 8.83 10.82
N ASP A 43 -6.77 9.31 9.70
CA ASP A 43 -5.91 10.49 9.60
C ASP A 43 -6.68 11.75 9.16
N SER A 44 -8.01 11.68 9.06
CA SER A 44 -8.84 12.83 8.72
C SER A 44 -8.69 13.97 9.74
N SER A 45 -8.94 15.21 9.32
CA SER A 45 -9.00 16.34 10.25
C SER A 45 -10.15 16.19 11.25
N ILE A 46 -10.09 16.92 12.38
CA ILE A 46 -11.17 16.94 13.39
C ILE A 46 -12.52 17.31 12.75
N ALA A 47 -12.53 18.29 11.84
CA ALA A 47 -13.75 18.69 11.13
C ALA A 47 -14.33 17.56 10.25
N ASN A 48 -13.47 16.79 9.58
CA ASN A 48 -13.90 15.63 8.80
C ASN A 48 -14.37 14.48 9.71
N TYR A 49 -13.70 14.27 10.85
CA TYR A 49 -14.16 13.33 11.87
C TYR A 49 -15.58 13.67 12.34
N GLU A 50 -15.83 14.91 12.78
CA GLU A 50 -17.15 15.36 13.25
C GLU A 50 -18.24 15.17 12.19
N LYS A 51 -17.89 15.40 10.93
CA LYS A 51 -18.81 15.29 9.80
C LYS A 51 -19.12 13.85 9.40
N TYR A 52 -18.13 12.96 9.41
CA TYR A 52 -18.23 11.64 8.77
C TYR A 52 -18.25 10.46 9.75
N TYR A 53 -17.79 10.63 11.00
CA TYR A 53 -17.87 9.58 12.01
C TYR A 53 -19.30 9.03 12.24
N PRO A 54 -20.38 9.86 12.21
CA PRO A 54 -21.74 9.34 12.31
C PRO A 54 -22.13 8.33 11.21
N LEU A 55 -21.44 8.33 10.05
CA LEU A 55 -21.63 7.33 9.00
C LEU A 55 -21.10 5.95 9.42
N LEU A 56 -20.03 5.90 10.24
CA LEU A 56 -19.53 4.65 10.80
C LEU A 56 -20.54 3.99 11.74
N GLU A 57 -21.22 4.78 12.56
CA GLU A 57 -22.25 4.28 13.49
C GLU A 57 -23.49 3.73 12.75
N GLN A 58 -23.68 4.11 11.48
CA GLN A 58 -24.75 3.60 10.63
C GLN A 58 -24.41 2.25 9.97
N THR A 59 -23.14 1.83 10.00
CA THR A 59 -22.71 0.56 9.38
C THR A 59 -23.35 -0.64 10.06
N LYS A 60 -23.65 -1.67 9.26
CA LYS A 60 -24.21 -2.94 9.72
C LYS A 60 -23.13 -4.01 9.69
N THR A 61 -22.68 -4.45 10.87
CA THR A 61 -21.65 -5.49 10.95
C THR A 61 -22.00 -6.58 11.94
N VAL A 62 -21.45 -7.77 11.70
CA VAL A 62 -21.40 -8.87 12.66
C VAL A 62 -20.22 -8.65 13.61
N ASN A 63 -19.03 -8.38 13.07
CA ASN A 63 -17.80 -8.21 13.82
C ASN A 63 -17.73 -6.90 14.59
N ASP A 64 -16.93 -6.87 15.66
CA ASP A 64 -16.69 -5.66 16.44
C ASP A 64 -15.77 -4.69 15.69
N VAL A 65 -16.23 -3.44 15.59
CA VAL A 65 -15.51 -2.35 14.93
C VAL A 65 -14.98 -1.40 16.00
N PHE A 66 -13.68 -1.13 15.91
CA PHE A 66 -12.96 -0.19 16.75
C PHE A 66 -12.41 0.95 15.90
N TYR A 67 -12.20 2.09 16.54
CA TYR A 67 -11.80 3.32 15.87
C TYR A 67 -10.68 4.02 16.62
N VAL A 68 -9.68 4.47 15.87
CA VAL A 68 -8.51 5.21 16.31
C VAL A 68 -8.41 6.45 15.43
N GLY A 69 -9.06 7.54 15.85
CA GLY A 69 -9.09 8.80 15.12
C GLY A 69 -8.17 9.86 15.71
N PRO A 70 -8.35 11.14 15.31
CA PRO A 70 -7.47 12.23 15.72
C PRO A 70 -7.24 12.34 17.24
N HIS A 71 -8.30 12.19 18.03
CA HIS A 71 -8.21 12.28 19.50
C HIS A 71 -7.49 11.08 20.12
N GLU A 72 -7.75 9.87 19.63
CA GLU A 72 -7.09 8.65 20.10
C GLU A 72 -5.60 8.66 19.74
N LYS A 73 -5.27 9.11 18.52
CA LYS A 73 -3.90 9.27 18.05
C LYS A 73 -3.12 10.30 18.85
N GLU A 74 -3.73 11.44 19.18
CA GLU A 74 -3.12 12.45 20.04
C GLU A 74 -2.84 11.92 21.45
N LYS A 75 -3.78 11.17 22.04
CA LYS A 75 -3.59 10.49 23.34
C LYS A 75 -2.45 9.48 23.28
N PHE A 76 -2.35 8.71 22.19
CA PHE A 76 -1.27 7.75 21.98
C PHE A 76 0.09 8.43 21.89
N ILE A 77 0.21 9.49 21.10
CA ILE A 77 1.45 10.28 20.99
C ILE A 77 1.83 10.89 22.35
N THR A 78 0.85 11.43 23.09
CA THR A 78 1.08 11.97 24.44
C THR A 78 1.64 10.90 25.37
N PHE A 79 1.03 9.70 25.37
CA PHE A 79 1.52 8.56 26.13
C PHE A 79 2.97 8.19 25.78
N LEU A 80 3.33 8.13 24.48
CA LEU A 80 4.70 7.82 24.07
C LEU A 80 5.70 8.86 24.59
N ASN A 81 5.38 10.15 24.46
CA ASN A 81 6.25 11.23 24.91
C ASN A 81 6.44 11.22 26.44
N GLU A 82 5.39 10.96 27.20
CA GLU A 82 5.46 10.79 28.66
C GLU A 82 6.35 9.61 29.07
N ARG A 83 6.38 8.54 28.27
CA ARG A 83 7.20 7.34 28.51
C ARG A 83 8.66 7.54 28.14
N LEU A 84 8.94 8.22 27.02
CA LEU A 84 10.29 8.54 26.58
C LEU A 84 11.01 9.50 27.53
N ARG A 85 10.26 10.43 28.16
CA ARG A 85 10.79 11.45 29.09
C ARG A 85 11.88 12.35 28.50
N ASP A 86 11.93 12.47 27.18
CA ASP A 86 12.82 13.39 26.47
C ASP A 86 12.02 14.30 25.53
N ARG A 87 11.99 15.59 25.89
CA ARG A 87 11.30 16.62 25.10
C ARG A 87 11.93 16.85 23.73
N LYS A 88 13.20 16.52 23.54
CA LYS A 88 13.88 16.68 22.24
C LYS A 88 13.34 15.69 21.20
N LEU A 89 12.85 14.53 21.64
CA LEU A 89 12.31 13.48 20.77
C LEU A 89 10.84 13.70 20.40
N GLU A 90 10.15 14.65 21.03
CA GLU A 90 8.71 14.88 20.81
C GLU A 90 8.38 15.18 19.34
N SER A 91 9.19 16.03 18.69
CA SER A 91 8.99 16.33 17.27
C SER A 91 9.25 15.12 16.38
N LEU A 92 10.21 14.27 16.74
CA LEU A 92 10.51 13.05 15.98
C LEU A 92 9.35 12.05 16.06
N VAL A 93 8.82 11.82 17.27
CA VAL A 93 7.64 10.96 17.47
C VAL A 93 6.45 11.50 16.69
N LYS A 94 6.18 12.82 16.76
CA LYS A 94 5.09 13.45 15.98
C LYS A 94 5.29 13.27 14.47
N ASN A 95 6.51 13.37 13.98
CA ASN A 95 6.82 13.19 12.55
C ASN A 95 6.66 11.73 12.10
N LEU A 96 7.08 10.77 12.92
CA LEU A 96 6.93 9.33 12.65
C LEU A 96 5.47 8.90 12.52
N PHE A 97 4.58 9.53 13.29
CA PHE A 97 3.14 9.28 13.32
C PHE A 97 2.32 10.39 12.65
N ARG A 98 2.94 11.19 11.77
CA ARG A 98 2.26 12.31 11.10
C ARG A 98 1.13 11.80 10.19
N PRO A 99 0.11 12.63 9.90
CA PRO A 99 -0.91 12.28 8.91
C PRO A 99 -0.29 12.06 7.51
N SER A 100 -0.09 10.80 7.16
CA SER A 100 0.44 10.30 5.88
C SER A 100 0.25 8.79 5.81
N TYR A 101 0.31 8.17 4.62
CA TYR A 101 0.15 6.72 4.50
C TYR A 101 1.11 5.95 5.43
N GLY A 102 2.39 6.30 5.42
CA GLY A 102 3.38 5.70 6.32
C GLY A 102 3.12 5.98 7.80
N GLY A 103 2.83 7.22 8.18
CA GLY A 103 2.55 7.56 9.57
C GLY A 103 1.29 6.88 10.12
N ASN A 104 0.24 6.77 9.30
CA ASN A 104 -0.98 6.04 9.66
C ASN A 104 -0.70 4.55 9.87
N ARG A 105 0.05 3.94 8.94
CA ARG A 105 0.45 2.53 9.02
C ARG A 105 1.38 2.26 10.22
N ASN A 106 2.16 3.24 10.68
CA ASN A 106 2.91 3.09 11.93
C ASN A 106 1.99 2.94 13.16
N PHE A 107 0.82 3.59 13.19
CA PHE A 107 -0.17 3.31 14.24
C PHE A 107 -0.69 1.87 14.15
N THR A 108 -0.95 1.35 12.95
CA THR A 108 -1.45 -0.03 12.81
C THR A 108 -0.45 -1.04 13.37
N LEU A 109 0.85 -0.84 13.14
CA LEU A 109 1.91 -1.66 13.71
C LEU A 109 1.92 -1.61 15.25
N MET A 110 1.83 -0.42 15.85
CA MET A 110 1.85 -0.29 17.31
C MET A 110 0.60 -0.92 17.96
N TYR A 111 -0.56 -0.74 17.34
CA TYR A 111 -1.83 -1.26 17.86
C TYR A 111 -2.01 -2.76 17.66
N THR A 112 -1.36 -3.35 16.66
CA THR A 112 -1.42 -4.79 16.39
C THR A 112 -0.20 -5.56 16.89
N LEU A 113 0.75 -4.90 17.56
CA LEU A 113 1.91 -5.55 18.15
C LEU A 113 1.51 -6.75 19.02
N GLY A 114 2.10 -7.91 18.76
CA GLY A 114 1.74 -9.20 19.40
C GLY A 114 0.73 -10.05 18.62
N HIS A 115 0.20 -9.56 17.50
CA HIS A 115 -0.83 -10.23 16.71
C HIS A 115 -0.40 -10.42 15.25
N LEU A 116 -1.18 -11.21 14.51
CA LEU A 116 -1.18 -11.15 13.06
C LEU A 116 -2.03 -9.96 12.62
N MET A 117 -1.55 -9.18 11.66
CA MET A 117 -2.27 -8.03 11.13
C MET A 117 -2.60 -8.26 9.66
N VAL A 118 -3.86 -8.09 9.26
CA VAL A 118 -4.25 -7.96 7.85
C VAL A 118 -4.74 -6.54 7.65
N SER A 119 -4.06 -5.76 6.82
CA SER A 119 -4.37 -4.37 6.50
C SER A 119 -4.99 -4.27 5.12
N ALA A 120 -6.04 -3.48 4.97
CA ALA A 120 -6.63 -3.15 3.68
C ALA A 120 -6.85 -1.64 3.55
N ASP A 121 -6.49 -1.06 2.41
CA ASP A 121 -6.82 0.32 2.09
C ASP A 121 -8.34 0.50 1.94
N ASP A 122 -8.81 1.73 2.18
CA ASP A 122 -10.22 2.09 2.20
C ASP A 122 -10.89 2.06 0.81
N ASP A 123 -10.13 1.93 -0.28
CA ASP A 123 -10.61 1.75 -1.64
C ASP A 123 -10.46 0.31 -2.18
N MET A 124 -10.11 -0.65 -1.31
CA MET A 124 -10.06 -2.07 -1.67
C MET A 124 -11.38 -2.79 -1.35
N ARG A 125 -11.69 -3.84 -2.12
CA ARG A 125 -12.87 -4.70 -1.91
C ARG A 125 -12.50 -6.19 -1.93
N PRO A 126 -13.17 -7.04 -1.14
CA PRO A 126 -12.93 -8.49 -1.07
C PRO A 126 -13.60 -9.27 -2.22
N ASN A 127 -13.59 -8.69 -3.42
CA ASN A 127 -13.95 -9.35 -4.67
C ASN A 127 -12.88 -9.06 -5.72
N ALA A 128 -12.93 -9.70 -6.87
CA ALA A 128 -11.98 -9.53 -7.96
C ALA A 128 -12.68 -9.59 -9.30
N LEU A 129 -12.07 -8.99 -10.32
CA LEU A 129 -12.47 -9.10 -11.72
C LEU A 129 -11.64 -10.18 -12.41
N VAL A 130 -12.25 -11.34 -12.69
CA VAL A 130 -11.54 -12.50 -13.24
C VAL A 130 -12.10 -12.85 -14.62
N GLU A 131 -11.22 -13.05 -15.59
CA GLU A 131 -11.59 -13.45 -16.95
C GLU A 131 -12.36 -14.78 -16.95
N THR A 132 -13.33 -14.92 -17.86
CA THR A 132 -14.12 -16.16 -17.97
C THR A 132 -13.45 -17.26 -18.80
N SER A 133 -12.36 -16.92 -19.51
CA SER A 133 -11.63 -17.83 -20.38
C SER A 133 -10.85 -18.87 -19.57
N PRO A 134 -10.77 -20.15 -20.00
CA PRO A 134 -10.04 -21.20 -19.29
C PRO A 134 -8.51 -21.13 -19.49
N GLU A 135 -7.94 -19.93 -19.70
CA GLU A 135 -6.51 -19.78 -19.94
C GLU A 135 -5.67 -20.29 -18.76
N SER A 136 -4.66 -21.08 -19.10
CA SER A 136 -3.70 -21.61 -18.13
C SER A 136 -2.44 -20.75 -18.14
N LEU A 137 -1.89 -20.53 -16.95
CA LEU A 137 -0.58 -19.89 -16.82
C LEU A 137 0.53 -20.82 -17.32
N SER A 138 1.56 -20.20 -17.88
CA SER A 138 2.83 -20.88 -18.20
C SER A 138 3.49 -21.49 -16.94
N PRO A 139 4.48 -22.38 -17.07
CA PRO A 139 5.07 -23.07 -15.91
C PRO A 139 5.59 -22.16 -14.78
N ASP A 140 6.29 -21.08 -15.15
CA ASP A 140 6.84 -20.12 -14.19
C ASP A 140 5.94 -18.88 -14.01
N GLU A 141 4.80 -18.82 -14.69
CA GLU A 141 3.90 -17.70 -14.58
C GLU A 141 2.96 -17.90 -13.39
N ILE A 142 2.99 -16.92 -12.47
CA ILE A 142 2.26 -16.92 -11.21
C ILE A 142 0.99 -16.08 -11.31
N CYS A 143 0.99 -15.07 -12.19
CA CYS A 143 -0.18 -14.24 -12.42
C CYS A 143 -0.12 -13.67 -13.84
N ARG A 144 -1.29 -13.55 -14.48
CA ARG A 144 -1.47 -12.82 -15.74
C ARG A 144 -2.72 -11.96 -15.62
N GLY A 145 -2.63 -10.72 -16.08
CA GLY A 145 -3.81 -9.88 -16.25
C GLY A 145 -3.66 -8.89 -17.39
N LYS A 146 -4.76 -8.18 -17.65
CA LYS A 146 -4.88 -7.26 -18.78
C LYS A 146 -5.83 -6.12 -18.51
N LEU A 147 -5.60 -5.01 -19.20
CA LEU A 147 -6.48 -3.85 -19.25
C LEU A 147 -7.63 -4.11 -20.24
N ILE A 148 -8.84 -3.83 -19.79
CA ILE A 148 -10.05 -3.81 -20.60
C ILE A 148 -10.73 -2.45 -20.46
N LYS A 149 -11.51 -2.05 -21.47
CA LYS A 149 -12.30 -0.82 -21.37
C LYS A 149 -13.39 -0.97 -20.31
N SER A 150 -13.61 0.05 -19.49
CA SER A 150 -14.66 0.02 -18.45
C SER A 150 -16.08 -0.11 -18.98
N ASN A 151 -16.32 0.30 -20.22
CA ASN A 151 -17.59 0.14 -20.90
C ASN A 151 -17.75 -1.23 -21.59
N GLN A 152 -16.74 -2.10 -21.54
CA GLN A 152 -16.83 -3.43 -22.12
C GLN A 152 -17.76 -4.31 -21.28
N GLU A 153 -18.87 -4.72 -21.89
CA GLU A 153 -19.81 -5.66 -21.29
C GLU A 153 -19.34 -7.10 -21.53
N GLY A 154 -19.07 -7.83 -20.44
CA GLY A 154 -18.70 -9.24 -20.48
C GLY A 154 -17.21 -9.54 -20.67
N GLY A 155 -16.88 -10.84 -20.64
CA GLY A 155 -15.50 -11.36 -20.68
C GLY A 155 -14.85 -11.55 -19.30
N TYR A 156 -15.50 -11.11 -18.22
CA TYR A 156 -15.03 -11.29 -16.85
C TYR A 156 -16.21 -11.48 -15.87
N ILE A 157 -15.92 -11.99 -14.68
CA ILE A 157 -16.86 -12.17 -13.57
C ILE A 157 -16.32 -11.54 -12.28
N HIS A 158 -17.25 -11.20 -11.38
CA HIS A 158 -16.90 -10.89 -10.01
C HIS A 158 -16.74 -12.16 -9.19
N LYS A 159 -15.54 -12.39 -8.64
CA LYS A 159 -15.26 -13.54 -7.76
C LYS A 159 -14.87 -13.04 -6.37
N SER A 160 -15.43 -13.62 -5.31
CA SER A 160 -14.99 -13.36 -3.92
C SER A 160 -14.12 -14.50 -3.42
N PHE A 161 -13.16 -14.17 -2.57
CA PHE A 161 -12.21 -15.12 -1.98
C PHE A 161 -12.31 -15.05 -0.46
N ASP A 162 -12.04 -16.17 0.22
CA ASP A 162 -11.89 -16.17 1.67
C ASP A 162 -10.54 -15.54 2.06
N LEU A 163 -10.58 -14.24 2.31
CA LEU A 163 -9.38 -13.44 2.50
C LEU A 163 -8.59 -13.85 3.75
N LEU A 164 -9.28 -14.03 4.87
CA LEU A 164 -8.60 -14.28 6.15
C LEU A 164 -8.02 -15.68 6.19
N THR A 165 -8.69 -16.69 5.62
CA THR A 165 -8.10 -18.02 5.48
C THR A 165 -6.83 -17.97 4.64
N ALA A 166 -6.86 -17.30 3.48
CA ALA A 166 -5.69 -17.19 2.61
C ALA A 166 -4.45 -16.58 3.32
N PHE A 167 -4.65 -15.57 4.18
CA PHE A 167 -3.58 -15.02 5.01
C PHE A 167 -3.18 -15.96 6.16
N ASN A 168 -4.14 -16.49 6.91
CA ASN A 168 -3.91 -17.38 8.05
C ASN A 168 -3.24 -18.71 7.63
N ASP A 169 -3.34 -19.08 6.36
CA ASP A 169 -2.68 -20.25 5.80
C ASP A 169 -1.16 -20.12 5.76
N VAL A 170 -0.62 -18.90 5.69
CA VAL A 170 0.82 -18.69 5.52
C VAL A 170 1.45 -17.83 6.60
N LEU A 171 0.74 -16.82 7.10
CA LEU A 171 1.34 -15.74 7.87
C LEU A 171 1.88 -16.22 9.23
N GLY A 172 3.14 -15.90 9.51
CA GLY A 172 3.87 -16.33 10.70
C GLY A 172 4.10 -17.84 10.77
N LYS A 173 3.87 -18.59 9.69
CA LYS A 173 4.22 -20.02 9.59
C LYS A 173 5.58 -20.19 8.94
N LYS A 174 6.19 -21.35 9.21
CA LYS A 174 7.39 -21.80 8.49
C LYS A 174 7.03 -22.15 7.04
N ALA A 175 7.94 -21.95 6.11
CA ALA A 175 7.75 -22.32 4.71
C ALA A 175 7.36 -23.80 4.54
N SER A 176 7.87 -24.69 5.39
CA SER A 176 7.49 -26.12 5.40
C SER A 176 6.05 -26.40 5.85
N HIS A 177 5.33 -25.42 6.38
CA HIS A 177 3.94 -25.54 6.82
C HIS A 177 2.97 -24.73 5.94
N VAL A 178 3.48 -24.10 4.89
CA VAL A 178 2.65 -23.46 3.87
C VAL A 178 1.96 -24.56 3.05
N PRO A 179 0.70 -24.37 2.62
CA PRO A 179 -0.03 -25.35 1.79
C PRO A 179 0.73 -25.75 0.52
N GLU A 180 0.57 -27.01 0.10
CA GLU A 180 1.29 -27.60 -1.04
C GLU A 180 0.98 -26.95 -2.40
N ASN A 181 -0.13 -26.21 -2.52
CA ASN A 181 -0.49 -25.49 -3.74
C ASN A 181 0.33 -24.20 -3.95
N TYR A 182 1.15 -23.78 -2.99
CA TYR A 182 2.03 -22.63 -3.14
C TYR A 182 3.31 -23.04 -3.88
N GLU A 183 3.59 -22.33 -4.98
CA GLU A 183 4.91 -22.41 -5.61
C GLU A 183 5.97 -21.77 -4.69
N ALA A 184 7.24 -22.14 -4.88
CA ALA A 184 8.35 -21.58 -4.12
C ALA A 184 9.49 -21.14 -5.04
N GLY A 185 10.06 -19.96 -4.76
CA GLY A 185 11.21 -19.46 -5.52
C GLY A 185 11.94 -18.30 -4.85
N ASP A 186 12.81 -17.63 -5.60
CA ASP A 186 13.61 -16.54 -5.06
C ASP A 186 12.81 -15.22 -5.01
N PHE A 187 12.18 -14.83 -6.13
CA PHE A 187 11.37 -13.62 -6.25
C PHE A 187 10.45 -13.66 -7.47
N LEU A 188 9.55 -12.67 -7.58
CA LEU A 188 8.73 -12.45 -8.76
C LEU A 188 9.29 -11.35 -9.66
N VAL A 189 9.28 -11.59 -10.97
CA VAL A 189 9.60 -10.61 -12.02
C VAL A 189 8.31 -10.14 -12.66
N ASP A 190 8.08 -8.83 -12.67
CA ASP A 190 7.00 -8.23 -13.44
C ASP A 190 7.48 -7.91 -14.87
N THR A 191 6.72 -8.36 -15.87
CA THR A 191 7.05 -8.09 -17.27
C THR A 191 6.90 -6.61 -17.62
N ALA A 192 6.04 -5.86 -16.93
CA ALA A 192 5.74 -4.46 -17.20
C ALA A 192 6.56 -3.48 -16.35
N MET A 193 7.14 -3.90 -15.23
CA MET A 193 7.78 -2.98 -14.27
C MET A 193 9.22 -3.34 -13.98
N ASP A 194 10.04 -2.32 -13.72
CA ASP A 194 11.36 -2.48 -13.11
C ASP A 194 11.21 -3.11 -11.72
N LEU A 195 12.08 -4.08 -11.47
CA LEU A 195 12.00 -4.90 -10.27
C LEU A 195 12.22 -4.05 -9.01
N GLU A 196 13.18 -3.15 -9.03
CA GLU A 196 13.72 -2.54 -7.80
C GLU A 196 13.06 -1.21 -7.49
N THR A 197 12.77 -0.41 -8.52
CA THR A 197 12.13 0.89 -8.37
C THR A 197 10.61 0.79 -8.41
N ASN A 198 10.07 -0.29 -8.99
CA ASN A 198 8.66 -0.42 -9.34
C ASN A 198 8.20 0.64 -10.35
N THR A 199 9.09 1.15 -11.19
CA THR A 199 8.70 2.03 -12.29
C THR A 199 8.40 1.20 -13.52
N THR A 200 7.38 1.57 -14.25
CA THR A 200 7.02 0.98 -15.53
C THR A 200 8.17 0.99 -16.53
N LYS A 201 8.27 -0.06 -17.35
CA LYS A 201 9.21 -0.19 -18.47
C LYS A 201 8.65 0.39 -19.77
N GLY A 202 7.43 0.93 -19.74
CA GLY A 202 6.70 1.46 -20.88
C GLY A 202 5.21 1.18 -20.77
N TYR A 203 4.43 1.59 -21.76
CA TYR A 203 3.00 1.35 -21.74
C TYR A 203 2.67 -0.12 -22.06
N PHE A 204 2.04 -0.83 -21.11
CA PHE A 204 1.59 -2.21 -21.27
C PHE A 204 0.07 -2.34 -21.06
N THR A 205 -0.58 -3.09 -21.95
CA THR A 205 -2.00 -3.47 -21.79
C THR A 205 -2.17 -4.84 -21.14
N GLU A 206 -1.11 -5.65 -21.08
CA GLU A 206 -1.09 -6.96 -20.46
C GLU A 206 0.22 -7.12 -19.70
N ASN A 207 0.19 -7.80 -18.55
CA ASN A 207 1.40 -8.12 -17.80
C ASN A 207 1.29 -9.46 -17.08
N SER A 208 2.46 -10.02 -16.81
CA SER A 208 2.61 -11.27 -16.08
C SER A 208 3.60 -11.12 -14.94
N LEU A 209 3.34 -11.84 -13.85
CA LEU A 209 4.30 -12.08 -12.78
C LEU A 209 4.93 -13.46 -13.00
N LEU A 210 6.25 -13.47 -13.18
CA LEU A 210 7.04 -14.68 -13.43
C LEU A 210 7.86 -15.04 -12.18
N LEU A 211 7.80 -16.29 -11.76
CA LEU A 211 8.60 -16.84 -10.67
C LEU A 211 10.04 -17.06 -11.13
N GLN A 212 10.95 -16.30 -10.53
CA GLN A 212 12.35 -16.68 -10.55
C GLN A 212 12.55 -17.87 -9.62
N ARG A 213 12.89 -19.03 -10.18
CA ARG A 213 13.15 -20.24 -9.40
C ARG A 213 14.31 -20.03 -8.42
N GLY A 214 14.17 -20.59 -7.23
CA GLY A 214 15.14 -20.49 -6.14
C GLY A 214 14.76 -21.43 -5.00
N ARG A 215 15.69 -21.66 -4.07
CA ARG A 215 15.43 -22.49 -2.90
C ARG A 215 14.89 -21.62 -1.76
N VAL A 216 13.71 -21.96 -1.26
CA VAL A 216 13.17 -21.44 -0.01
C VAL A 216 13.53 -22.40 1.12
N LEU A 217 14.11 -21.90 2.21
CA LEU A 217 14.46 -22.76 3.35
C LEU A 217 13.20 -23.13 4.15
N ASN A 218 13.07 -24.42 4.48
CA ASN A 218 11.92 -24.96 5.20
C ASN A 218 11.62 -24.26 6.53
N ASN A 219 12.65 -23.77 7.21
CA ASN A 219 12.55 -23.07 8.49
C ASN A 219 12.30 -21.56 8.37
N SER A 220 12.37 -20.98 7.17
CA SER A 220 12.06 -19.57 6.97
C SER A 220 10.61 -19.27 7.33
N VAL A 221 10.34 -18.10 7.90
CA VAL A 221 9.01 -17.69 8.36
C VAL A 221 8.41 -16.66 7.41
N VAL A 222 7.16 -16.87 7.01
CA VAL A 222 6.40 -15.90 6.22
C VAL A 222 6.06 -14.71 7.10
N LYS A 223 6.78 -13.60 6.93
CA LYS A 223 6.54 -12.38 7.72
C LYS A 223 5.54 -11.44 7.08
N ILE A 224 5.47 -11.45 5.75
CA ILE A 224 4.61 -10.56 4.96
C ILE A 224 3.91 -11.42 3.92
N ALA A 225 2.64 -11.12 3.69
CA ALA A 225 1.89 -11.71 2.60
C ALA A 225 1.03 -10.64 1.94
N GLN A 226 0.65 -10.82 0.67
CA GLN A 226 -0.23 -9.89 -0.04
C GLN A 226 -1.14 -10.62 -1.01
N THR A 227 -2.23 -9.97 -1.41
CA THR A 227 -3.13 -10.47 -2.44
C THR A 227 -2.68 -10.06 -3.83
N PHE A 228 -3.28 -10.65 -4.87
CA PHE A 228 -3.24 -10.08 -6.21
C PHE A 228 -4.31 -8.99 -6.35
N ARG A 229 -4.13 -8.07 -7.31
CA ARG A 229 -5.04 -6.94 -7.54
C ARG A 229 -5.74 -7.01 -8.90
N THR A 230 -7.01 -6.62 -8.91
CA THR A 230 -7.83 -6.28 -10.09
C THR A 230 -8.47 -4.91 -9.87
N GLY A 231 -9.23 -4.40 -10.84
CA GLY A 231 -10.09 -3.24 -10.66
C GLY A 231 -9.63 -2.04 -11.46
N THR A 232 -9.80 -0.84 -10.90
CA THR A 232 -9.26 0.37 -11.54
C THR A 232 -7.76 0.20 -11.77
N ASN A 233 -7.29 0.63 -12.95
CA ASN A 233 -5.89 0.56 -13.30
C ASN A 233 -5.03 1.44 -12.38
N ASP A 234 -4.39 0.81 -11.41
CA ASP A 234 -3.33 1.42 -10.60
C ASP A 234 -1.99 1.24 -11.32
N ILE A 235 -1.88 1.92 -12.46
CA ILE A 235 -0.68 2.04 -13.29
C ILE A 235 0.09 3.31 -12.93
N ASP A 236 1.38 3.33 -13.26
CA ASP A 236 2.23 4.51 -13.06
C ASP A 236 1.68 5.72 -13.82
N THR A 237 1.92 6.92 -13.28
CA THR A 237 1.39 8.16 -13.85
C THR A 237 1.88 8.39 -15.28
N LEU A 238 3.12 7.99 -15.59
CA LEU A 238 3.64 8.07 -16.95
C LEU A 238 2.88 7.18 -17.94
N ASP A 239 2.50 5.96 -17.54
CA ASP A 239 1.69 5.10 -18.40
C ASP A 239 0.31 5.70 -18.63
N PHE A 240 -0.26 6.33 -17.59
CA PHE A 240 -1.50 7.08 -17.72
C PHE A 240 -1.39 8.25 -18.72
N VAL A 241 -0.25 8.94 -18.74
CA VAL A 241 0.03 9.98 -19.75
C VAL A 241 0.14 9.37 -21.14
N HIS A 242 0.83 8.23 -21.29
CA HIS A 242 0.91 7.54 -22.58
C HIS A 242 -0.46 7.08 -23.08
N MET A 243 -1.33 6.56 -22.21
CA MET A 243 -2.73 6.25 -22.56
C MET A 243 -3.45 7.49 -23.10
N TYR A 244 -3.30 8.63 -22.44
CA TYR A 244 -3.93 9.88 -22.85
C TYR A 244 -3.40 10.40 -24.20
N LEU A 245 -2.09 10.31 -24.43
CA LEU A 245 -1.47 10.73 -25.68
C LEU A 245 -1.86 9.82 -26.85
N ASN A 246 -1.97 8.52 -26.61
CA ASN A 246 -2.29 7.51 -27.63
C ASN A 246 -3.78 7.48 -28.02
N ASP A 247 -4.69 7.98 -27.19
CA ASP A 247 -6.11 8.10 -27.53
C ASP A 247 -6.42 9.49 -28.11
N GLU A 248 -6.55 9.56 -29.44
CA GLU A 248 -6.78 10.84 -30.11
C GLU A 248 -8.10 11.53 -29.77
N ASN A 249 -9.08 10.75 -29.31
CA ASN A 249 -10.42 11.21 -28.96
C ASN A 249 -10.52 11.62 -27.48
N GLN A 250 -9.54 11.25 -26.66
CA GLN A 250 -9.54 11.57 -25.24
C GLN A 250 -9.26 13.06 -25.02
N ILE A 251 -10.23 13.78 -24.44
CA ILE A 251 -10.13 15.24 -24.20
C ILE A 251 -9.40 15.50 -22.89
N SER A 252 -9.87 14.89 -21.81
CA SER A 252 -9.32 15.00 -20.47
C SER A 252 -8.60 13.71 -20.09
N PRO A 253 -7.37 13.79 -19.55
CA PRO A 253 -6.71 12.59 -19.06
C PRO A 253 -7.51 11.94 -17.92
N TYR A 254 -8.30 12.71 -17.14
CA TYR A 254 -9.03 12.20 -15.97
C TYR A 254 -10.20 11.25 -16.27
N ASP A 255 -10.60 11.09 -17.54
CA ASP A 255 -11.72 10.20 -17.89
C ASP A 255 -11.27 8.79 -18.30
N LEU A 256 -9.95 8.52 -18.31
CA LEU A 256 -9.40 7.18 -18.52
C LEU A 256 -9.71 6.29 -17.31
N ASN A 257 -10.51 5.26 -17.54
CA ASN A 257 -11.04 4.39 -16.47
C ASN A 257 -10.94 2.90 -16.83
N ASP A 258 -9.92 2.49 -17.58
CA ASP A 258 -9.77 1.07 -17.95
C ASP A 258 -9.63 0.19 -16.70
N TYR A 259 -10.19 -1.02 -16.76
CA TYR A 259 -10.13 -1.99 -15.69
C TYR A 259 -9.03 -3.00 -15.94
N TYR A 260 -8.25 -3.29 -14.91
CA TYR A 260 -7.34 -4.41 -14.87
C TYR A 260 -8.07 -5.66 -14.38
N ILE A 261 -8.15 -6.69 -15.22
CA ILE A 261 -8.72 -7.99 -14.88
C ILE A 261 -7.60 -9.04 -14.80
N LEU A 262 -7.80 -10.06 -13.97
CA LEU A 262 -6.90 -11.21 -13.95
C LEU A 262 -7.40 -12.30 -14.86
N THR A 263 -6.52 -12.80 -15.72
CA THR A 263 -6.76 -14.01 -16.49
C THR A 263 -6.66 -15.23 -15.60
N ASN A 264 -5.56 -15.36 -14.84
CA ASN A 264 -5.37 -16.44 -13.88
C ASN A 264 -4.24 -16.10 -12.88
N PHE A 265 -4.19 -16.79 -11.74
CA PHE A 265 -3.13 -16.63 -10.74
C PHE A 265 -2.89 -17.93 -9.95
N ARG A 266 -1.73 -18.04 -9.31
CA ARG A 266 -1.35 -19.10 -8.37
C ARG A 266 -0.68 -18.48 -7.15
N PRO A 267 -0.87 -19.03 -5.94
CA PRO A 267 -0.16 -18.54 -4.77
C PRO A 267 1.32 -18.93 -4.81
N VAL A 268 2.17 -18.14 -4.14
CA VAL A 268 3.63 -18.35 -4.15
C VAL A 268 4.29 -17.86 -2.86
N VAL A 269 5.38 -18.52 -2.46
CA VAL A 269 6.31 -18.08 -1.41
C VAL A 269 7.66 -17.73 -2.02
N THR A 270 8.23 -16.60 -1.62
CA THR A 270 9.48 -16.07 -2.18
C THR A 270 10.44 -15.56 -1.10
N ASN A 271 11.74 -15.69 -1.35
CA ASN A 271 12.77 -15.13 -0.47
C ASN A 271 12.80 -13.59 -0.50
N LYS A 272 12.39 -12.97 -1.63
CA LYS A 272 12.33 -11.51 -1.79
C LYS A 272 10.99 -11.11 -2.36
N ASN A 273 10.45 -9.99 -1.88
CA ASN A 273 9.26 -9.37 -2.46
C ASN A 273 9.54 -7.96 -2.95
N TRP A 274 9.90 -7.88 -4.22
CA TRP A 274 10.13 -6.62 -4.92
C TRP A 274 8.84 -5.97 -5.42
N ARG A 275 7.72 -6.71 -5.48
CA ARG A 275 6.40 -6.23 -5.90
C ARG A 275 5.46 -6.03 -4.72
N MET A 276 6.00 -5.59 -3.57
CA MET A 276 5.17 -5.27 -2.42
C MET A 276 4.31 -4.05 -2.77
N ASP A 277 3.02 -4.28 -3.01
CA ASP A 277 2.03 -3.28 -3.43
C ASP A 277 0.84 -3.40 -2.48
N CYS A 278 0.84 -2.56 -1.45
CA CYS A 278 0.14 -2.84 -0.22
C CYS A 278 -1.33 -2.37 -0.20
N GLY A 279 -2.09 -2.60 -1.28
CA GLY A 279 -3.53 -2.38 -1.24
C GLY A 279 -4.17 -3.23 -0.14
N VAL A 280 -3.81 -4.51 -0.07
CA VAL A 280 -4.10 -5.39 1.07
C VAL A 280 -2.96 -6.34 1.34
N ALA A 281 -2.48 -6.32 2.59
CA ALA A 281 -1.32 -7.10 3.00
C ALA A 281 -1.48 -7.63 4.43
N GLY A 282 -0.93 -8.82 4.65
CA GLY A 282 -0.79 -9.48 5.94
C GLY A 282 0.63 -9.33 6.48
N TYR A 283 0.74 -9.21 7.80
CA TYR A 283 1.98 -8.98 8.53
C TYR A 283 2.03 -9.81 9.82
N ASP A 284 3.10 -10.58 10.03
CA ASP A 284 3.38 -11.23 11.31
C ASP A 284 4.03 -10.24 12.27
N ASN A 285 3.20 -9.43 12.93
CA ASN A 285 3.61 -8.37 13.84
C ASN A 285 3.73 -8.84 15.30
N HIS A 286 3.98 -10.13 15.52
CA HIS A 286 4.06 -10.71 16.86
C HIS A 286 5.24 -10.16 17.68
N LEU A 287 6.40 -9.96 17.03
CA LEU A 287 7.63 -9.46 17.67
C LEU A 287 7.94 -8.01 17.32
N GLY A 288 7.02 -7.33 16.62
CA GLY A 288 7.30 -6.07 15.96
C GLY A 288 7.81 -6.26 14.53
N LEU A 289 7.78 -5.16 13.79
CA LEU A 289 8.21 -5.03 12.40
C LEU A 289 8.84 -3.65 12.21
N PRO A 290 9.62 -3.42 11.13
CA PRO A 290 10.10 -2.09 10.80
C PRO A 290 9.01 -1.03 10.66
N PRO A 291 9.31 0.25 10.93
CA PRO A 291 8.36 1.32 10.68
C PRO A 291 8.19 1.50 9.18
N PHE A 292 6.99 1.80 8.73
CA PHE A 292 6.81 2.42 7.42
C PHE A 292 7.51 3.78 7.42
N PHE A 293 8.11 4.14 6.29
CA PHE A 293 8.72 5.45 6.16
C PHE A 293 7.65 6.53 6.30
N PRO A 294 7.78 7.49 7.24
CA PRO A 294 6.77 8.49 7.48
C PRO A 294 6.87 9.60 6.43
N THR A 295 6.61 9.28 5.17
CA THR A 295 6.77 10.18 4.01
C THR A 295 5.41 10.62 3.45
N ARG A 296 5.40 11.73 2.71
CA ARG A 296 4.30 12.14 1.82
C ARG A 296 4.51 11.67 0.38
N LEU A 297 5.68 11.09 0.10
CA LEU A 297 6.02 10.44 -1.15
C LEU A 297 5.41 9.02 -1.14
N ARG A 298 5.06 8.47 -2.30
CA ARG A 298 4.36 7.16 -2.39
C ARG A 298 5.33 5.98 -2.43
N PHE A 299 6.07 5.78 -1.34
CA PHE A 299 6.97 4.62 -1.20
C PHE A 299 7.21 4.23 0.27
N GLU A 300 6.25 4.53 1.15
CA GLU A 300 6.36 4.29 2.58
C GLU A 300 6.66 2.83 2.95
N ASP A 301 6.25 1.89 2.10
CA ASP A 301 6.42 0.44 2.25
C ASP A 301 7.76 -0.08 1.70
N TYR A 302 8.56 0.76 1.03
CA TYR A 302 9.80 0.34 0.38
C TYR A 302 10.80 -0.32 1.34
N ILE A 303 10.80 0.10 2.60
CA ILE A 303 11.59 -0.51 3.66
C ILE A 303 11.39 -2.02 3.74
N TYR A 304 10.17 -2.52 3.54
CA TYR A 304 9.87 -3.94 3.63
C TYR A 304 10.45 -4.74 2.48
N ARG A 305 10.61 -4.12 1.29
CA ARG A 305 11.28 -4.75 0.15
C ARG A 305 12.77 -4.98 0.42
N LEU A 306 13.37 -4.12 1.24
CA LEU A 306 14.77 -4.23 1.67
C LEU A 306 14.89 -5.20 2.87
N TRP A 307 14.08 -4.99 3.90
CA TRP A 307 14.13 -5.73 5.16
C TRP A 307 13.85 -7.23 5.01
N ILE A 308 12.95 -7.62 4.10
CA ILE A 308 12.58 -9.03 3.94
C ILE A 308 13.73 -9.91 3.42
N GLN A 309 14.78 -9.31 2.87
CA GLN A 309 15.91 -10.03 2.26
C GLN A 309 16.86 -10.67 3.28
N GLN A 310 16.55 -10.57 4.58
CA GLN A 310 17.27 -11.26 5.63
C GLN A 310 17.07 -12.78 5.60
N GLU A 311 18.05 -13.52 6.10
CA GLU A 311 17.97 -14.97 6.19
C GLU A 311 16.83 -15.41 7.13
N GLY A 312 16.11 -16.47 6.74
CA GLY A 312 15.03 -17.02 7.57
C GLY A 312 13.70 -16.26 7.50
N VAL A 313 13.60 -15.22 6.66
CA VAL A 313 12.35 -14.50 6.39
C VAL A 313 11.95 -14.67 4.92
N VAL A 314 10.66 -14.84 4.67
CA VAL A 314 10.07 -14.97 3.33
C VAL A 314 8.77 -14.17 3.23
N ALA A 315 8.35 -13.88 2.00
CA ALA A 315 7.05 -13.31 1.66
C ALA A 315 6.15 -14.31 0.92
N ALA A 316 4.84 -14.02 0.90
CA ALA A 316 3.90 -14.76 0.07
C ALA A 316 3.00 -13.84 -0.77
N HIS A 317 2.60 -14.30 -1.95
CA HIS A 317 1.32 -13.91 -2.54
C HIS A 317 0.31 -15.00 -2.23
N VAL A 318 -0.79 -14.64 -1.60
CA VAL A 318 -1.77 -15.60 -1.08
C VAL A 318 -2.76 -16.03 -2.16
N ASP A 319 -3.50 -17.10 -1.89
CA ASP A 319 -4.55 -17.61 -2.77
C ASP A 319 -5.84 -16.77 -2.72
N ALA A 320 -5.68 -15.45 -2.89
CA ALA A 320 -6.78 -14.49 -2.90
C ALA A 320 -6.45 -13.27 -3.77
N VAL A 321 -7.51 -12.70 -4.34
CA VAL A 321 -7.45 -11.52 -5.21
C VAL A 321 -8.44 -10.49 -4.72
N GLN A 322 -8.07 -9.21 -4.86
CA GLN A 322 -8.91 -8.10 -4.44
C GLN A 322 -9.02 -7.01 -5.49
N ASN A 323 -10.11 -6.27 -5.38
CA ASN A 323 -10.52 -5.29 -6.35
C ASN A 323 -10.25 -3.90 -5.78
N HIS A 324 -9.43 -3.14 -6.49
CA HIS A 324 -9.19 -1.73 -6.23
C HIS A 324 -10.25 -0.91 -6.94
N ILE A 325 -10.91 -0.02 -6.22
CA ILE A 325 -11.92 0.89 -6.77
C ILE A 325 -11.43 2.31 -6.52
N ARG A 326 -10.66 2.85 -7.46
CA ARG A 326 -10.07 4.17 -7.30
C ARG A 326 -11.15 5.25 -7.34
N ASN A 327 -11.09 6.15 -6.36
CA ASN A 327 -11.90 7.36 -6.34
C ASN A 327 -11.15 8.53 -7.00
N ASN A 328 -11.60 8.96 -8.18
CA ASN A 328 -10.90 9.98 -9.00
C ASN A 328 -11.00 11.43 -8.45
N TYR A 329 -11.86 11.68 -7.47
CA TYR A 329 -12.14 13.05 -6.99
C TYR A 329 -11.03 13.67 -6.11
N MET A 330 -10.01 12.90 -5.70
CA MET A 330 -8.85 13.37 -4.91
C MET A 330 -7.54 13.28 -5.67
N ARG A 331 -7.57 13.16 -7.01
CA ARG A 331 -6.33 12.97 -7.78
C ARG A 331 -5.46 14.23 -7.71
N ASN A 332 -4.17 14.05 -7.45
CA ASN A 332 -3.22 15.15 -7.55
C ASN A 332 -3.04 15.53 -9.04
N PRO A 333 -2.62 16.77 -9.33
CA PRO A 333 -2.24 17.12 -10.69
C PRO A 333 -1.19 16.15 -11.24
N LEU A 334 -1.38 15.67 -12.48
CA LEU A 334 -0.50 14.65 -13.10
C LEU A 334 0.98 15.03 -13.05
N ALA A 335 1.32 16.30 -13.32
CA ALA A 335 2.71 16.77 -13.25
C ALA A 335 3.33 16.59 -11.86
N SER A 336 2.54 16.77 -10.80
CA SER A 336 2.98 16.56 -9.42
C SER A 336 3.10 15.07 -9.07
N GLU A 337 2.23 14.21 -9.61
CA GLU A 337 2.33 12.76 -9.47
C GLU A 337 3.61 12.23 -10.15
N ILE A 338 3.90 12.68 -11.39
CA ILE A 338 5.15 12.36 -12.11
C ILE A 338 6.38 12.80 -11.31
N PHE A 339 6.39 14.04 -10.81
CA PHE A 339 7.48 14.52 -9.96
C PHE A 339 7.68 13.63 -8.73
N ASN A 340 6.59 13.23 -8.07
CA ASN A 340 6.66 12.32 -6.92
C ASN A 340 7.31 10.98 -7.30
N GLU A 341 6.90 10.38 -8.42
CA GLU A 341 7.42 9.09 -8.91
C GLU A 341 8.92 9.15 -9.23
N GLU A 342 9.40 10.23 -9.87
CA GLU A 342 10.83 10.41 -10.17
C GLU A 342 11.67 10.58 -8.89
N ILE A 343 11.21 11.39 -7.93
CA ILE A 343 11.90 11.52 -6.64
C ILE A 343 11.88 10.20 -5.86
N CYS A 344 10.76 9.47 -5.87
CA CYS A 344 10.70 8.14 -5.26
C CYS A 344 11.72 7.19 -5.89
N SER A 345 11.84 7.21 -7.22
CA SER A 345 12.77 6.34 -7.96
C SER A 345 14.22 6.62 -7.61
N LEU A 346 14.60 7.90 -7.54
CA LEU A 346 15.92 8.33 -7.07
C LEU A 346 16.19 7.82 -5.66
N LEU A 347 15.28 8.07 -4.72
CA LEU A 347 15.43 7.68 -3.32
C LEU A 347 15.54 6.15 -3.16
N LYS A 348 14.71 5.38 -3.87
CA LYS A 348 14.76 3.91 -3.86
C LYS A 348 16.13 3.40 -4.27
N LYS A 349 16.68 3.92 -5.39
CA LYS A 349 18.02 3.54 -5.89
C LYS A 349 19.12 3.85 -4.87
N LYS A 350 19.14 5.08 -4.33
CA LYS A 350 20.19 5.55 -3.39
C LYS A 350 20.11 4.87 -2.03
N ILE A 351 18.92 4.65 -1.49
CA ILE A 351 18.73 3.92 -0.24
C ILE A 351 19.18 2.48 -0.42
N LYS A 352 18.68 1.79 -1.46
CA LYS A 352 19.04 0.39 -1.72
C LYS A 352 20.55 0.20 -1.87
N SER A 353 21.22 1.04 -2.65
CA SER A 353 22.66 0.91 -2.92
C SER A 353 23.54 1.16 -1.69
N SER A 354 22.98 1.72 -0.62
CA SER A 354 23.70 2.09 0.60
C SER A 354 23.28 1.29 1.83
N VAL A 355 22.36 0.31 1.70
CA VAL A 355 22.01 -0.58 2.83
C VAL A 355 23.22 -1.42 3.20
N TYR A 356 23.64 -1.34 4.47
CA TYR A 356 24.77 -2.11 5.00
C TYR A 356 24.37 -3.04 6.16
N HIS A 357 23.16 -2.89 6.71
CA HIS A 357 22.68 -3.73 7.80
C HIS A 357 21.16 -3.89 7.78
N ILE A 358 20.70 -5.07 8.20
CA ILE A 358 19.30 -5.43 8.39
C ILE A 358 19.19 -6.13 9.74
N ASP A 359 18.22 -5.73 10.56
CA ASP A 359 17.92 -6.34 11.85
C ASP A 359 16.40 -6.61 11.99
N ASP A 360 15.97 -7.16 13.13
CA ASP A 360 14.57 -7.57 13.34
C ASP A 360 13.55 -6.43 13.18
N LEU A 361 13.95 -5.18 13.45
CA LEU A 361 13.04 -4.02 13.52
C LEU A 361 13.42 -2.91 12.54
N GLY A 362 14.36 -3.13 11.63
CA GLY A 362 14.76 -2.09 10.69
C GLY A 362 15.89 -2.46 9.73
N ILE A 363 16.33 -1.42 9.03
CA ILE A 363 17.49 -1.43 8.15
C ILE A 363 18.41 -0.28 8.54
N LYS A 364 19.69 -0.35 8.15
CA LYS A 364 20.61 0.79 8.19
C LYS A 364 21.24 0.99 6.83
N PHE A 365 21.37 2.25 6.43
CA PHE A 365 21.93 2.63 5.15
C PHE A 365 22.79 3.89 5.29
N ASP A 366 23.77 4.09 4.40
CA ASP A 366 24.72 5.21 4.50
C ASP A 366 24.29 6.46 3.73
N TYR A 367 23.27 6.37 2.87
CA TYR A 367 22.82 7.52 2.09
C TYR A 367 22.34 8.66 2.99
N SER A 368 22.95 9.84 2.81
CA SER A 368 22.73 11.03 3.62
C SER A 368 22.03 12.17 2.86
N GLY A 369 21.29 11.85 1.80
CA GLY A 369 20.47 12.83 1.08
C GLY A 369 21.16 13.62 -0.03
N GLU A 370 22.35 13.21 -0.47
CA GLU A 370 23.04 13.85 -1.61
C GLU A 370 22.25 13.66 -2.92
N VAL A 371 22.02 14.75 -3.65
CA VAL A 371 21.47 14.75 -5.00
C VAL A 371 22.50 15.39 -5.92
N THR A 372 23.02 14.60 -6.85
CA THR A 372 24.05 15.07 -7.79
C THR A 372 23.42 15.79 -8.98
N LEU A 373 24.25 16.50 -9.75
CA LEU A 373 23.80 17.10 -11.01
C LEU A 373 23.37 16.01 -12.01
N LEU A 374 24.12 14.90 -12.07
CA LEU A 374 23.78 13.76 -12.92
C LEU A 374 22.39 13.18 -12.60
N ASP A 375 22.07 13.02 -11.30
CA ASP A 375 20.73 12.55 -10.88
C ASP A 375 19.62 13.48 -11.41
N SER A 376 19.90 14.79 -11.44
CA SER A 376 18.96 15.81 -11.91
C SER A 376 18.84 15.81 -13.43
N GLU A 377 19.95 15.70 -14.15
CA GLU A 377 19.99 15.61 -15.61
C GLU A 377 19.24 14.37 -16.11
N GLU A 378 19.44 13.20 -15.50
CA GLU A 378 18.74 11.97 -15.88
C GLU A 378 17.21 12.11 -15.76
N ILE A 379 16.72 12.69 -14.66
CA ILE A 379 15.29 12.95 -14.46
C ILE A 379 14.79 13.96 -15.50
N LEU A 380 15.50 15.07 -15.69
CA LEU A 380 15.07 16.13 -16.59
C LEU A 380 15.09 15.71 -18.06
N GLU A 381 16.05 14.89 -18.49
CA GLU A 381 16.10 14.35 -19.85
C GLU A 381 14.83 13.53 -20.14
N LYS A 382 14.49 12.59 -19.24
CA LYS A 382 13.29 11.76 -19.34
C LYS A 382 12.01 12.60 -19.42
N ILE A 383 11.84 13.56 -18.53
CA ILE A 383 10.62 14.38 -18.48
C ILE A 383 10.56 15.40 -19.62
N SER A 384 11.70 15.89 -20.10
CA SER A 384 11.76 16.76 -21.28
C SER A 384 11.28 16.06 -22.53
N ALA A 385 11.60 14.77 -22.72
CA ALA A 385 11.08 13.97 -23.83
C ALA A 385 9.54 13.89 -23.80
N ILE A 386 8.97 13.58 -22.63
CA ILE A 386 7.50 13.54 -22.44
C ILE A 386 6.88 14.91 -22.70
N HIS A 387 7.50 15.99 -22.22
CA HIS A 387 7.04 17.36 -22.48
C HIS A 387 6.99 17.66 -23.98
N GLN A 388 8.01 17.26 -24.74
CA GLN A 388 8.05 17.43 -26.20
C GLN A 388 6.91 16.65 -26.89
N ASP A 389 6.63 15.43 -26.45
CA ASP A 389 5.52 14.63 -26.99
C ASP A 389 4.17 15.28 -26.73
N ILE A 390 3.94 15.82 -25.53
CA ILE A 390 2.71 16.56 -25.19
C ILE A 390 2.56 17.81 -26.06
N VAL A 391 3.63 18.58 -26.24
CA VAL A 391 3.62 19.78 -27.09
C VAL A 391 3.31 19.39 -28.54
N LYS A 392 3.95 18.33 -29.06
CA LYS A 392 3.69 17.82 -30.41
C LYS A 392 2.24 17.40 -30.59
N ALA A 393 1.67 16.65 -29.64
CA ALA A 393 0.27 16.25 -29.65
C ALA A 393 -0.69 17.47 -29.62
N SER A 394 -0.33 18.52 -28.88
CA SER A 394 -1.11 19.76 -28.82
C SER A 394 -1.15 20.53 -30.14
N LEU A 395 -0.09 20.40 -30.96
CA LEU A 395 0.00 21.04 -32.27
C LEU A 395 -0.69 20.23 -33.36
N SER A 396 -0.77 18.90 -33.22
CA SER A 396 -1.37 18.01 -34.22
C SER A 396 -2.88 17.85 -34.08
N THR A 397 -3.41 17.93 -32.85
CA THR A 397 -4.85 17.78 -32.61
C THR A 397 -5.68 18.87 -33.30
N GLN A 398 -6.79 18.47 -33.91
CA GLN A 398 -7.79 19.38 -34.49
C GLN A 398 -8.89 19.77 -33.50
N ASN A 399 -8.93 19.13 -32.33
CA ASN A 399 -9.89 19.42 -31.27
C ASN A 399 -9.34 20.53 -30.35
N ASP A 400 -10.02 21.68 -30.32
CA ASP A 400 -9.62 22.86 -29.54
C ASP A 400 -9.62 22.61 -28.02
N GLU A 401 -10.57 21.83 -27.51
CA GLU A 401 -10.64 21.50 -26.08
C GLU A 401 -9.46 20.61 -25.67
N ARG A 402 -9.15 19.59 -26.48
CA ARG A 402 -7.99 18.71 -26.26
C ARG A 402 -6.69 19.51 -26.35
N LYS A 403 -6.60 20.44 -27.31
CA LYS A 403 -5.44 21.34 -27.45
C LYS A 403 -5.19 22.15 -26.19
N GLN A 404 -6.22 22.78 -25.64
CA GLN A 404 -6.12 23.54 -24.40
C GLN A 404 -5.71 22.67 -23.21
N SER A 405 -6.28 21.46 -23.11
CA SER A 405 -5.92 20.48 -22.08
C SER A 405 -4.43 20.08 -22.14
N LEU A 406 -3.93 19.73 -23.32
CA LEU A 406 -2.52 19.39 -23.55
C LEU A 406 -1.57 20.56 -23.25
N GLN A 407 -1.92 21.78 -23.67
CA GLN A 407 -1.13 22.97 -23.40
C GLN A 407 -1.07 23.30 -21.90
N LEU A 408 -2.19 23.17 -21.19
CA LEU A 408 -2.23 23.34 -19.73
C LEU A 408 -1.36 22.29 -19.05
N PHE A 409 -1.39 21.04 -19.52
CA PHE A 409 -0.56 19.99 -18.96
C PHE A 409 0.93 20.24 -19.20
N ALA A 410 1.34 20.61 -20.42
CA ALA A 410 2.73 20.96 -20.74
C ALA A 410 3.24 22.12 -19.86
N ASN A 411 2.45 23.19 -19.71
CA ASN A 411 2.80 24.32 -18.86
C ASN A 411 2.97 23.92 -17.39
N ASN A 412 2.08 23.06 -16.87
CA ASN A 412 2.18 22.55 -15.51
C ASN A 412 3.43 21.69 -15.32
N LEU A 413 3.77 20.84 -16.31
CA LEU A 413 4.96 19.99 -16.26
C LEU A 413 6.24 20.84 -16.26
N SER A 414 6.35 21.81 -17.17
CA SER A 414 7.46 22.77 -17.20
C SER A 414 7.61 23.51 -15.86
N ARG A 415 6.50 23.96 -15.24
CA ARG A 415 6.56 24.64 -13.95
C ARG A 415 7.00 23.74 -12.80
N VAL A 416 6.47 22.52 -12.71
CA VAL A 416 6.81 21.58 -11.63
C VAL A 416 8.26 21.12 -11.72
N PHE A 417 8.79 20.99 -12.94
CA PHE A 417 10.19 20.65 -13.22
C PHE A 417 11.06 21.88 -13.44
N TYR A 418 10.67 23.03 -12.89
CA TYR A 418 11.51 24.22 -12.78
C TYR A 418 12.09 24.72 -14.12
N GLY A 419 11.27 24.69 -15.17
CA GLY A 419 11.68 25.10 -16.52
C GLY A 419 12.67 24.14 -17.19
N PHE A 420 12.91 22.97 -16.61
CA PHE A 420 13.94 22.01 -17.01
C PHE A 420 15.38 22.53 -16.86
N GLU A 421 15.59 23.48 -15.93
CA GLU A 421 16.92 23.98 -15.59
C GLU A 421 17.57 23.10 -14.51
N ALA A 422 18.62 22.36 -14.89
CA ALA A 422 19.25 21.34 -14.04
C ALA A 422 19.74 21.88 -12.69
N ASP A 423 20.44 23.01 -12.68
CA ASP A 423 20.96 23.60 -11.43
C ASP A 423 19.83 24.00 -10.47
N PHE A 424 18.77 24.62 -11.00
CA PHE A 424 17.65 25.06 -10.19
C PHE A 424 16.79 23.88 -9.70
N PHE A 425 16.60 22.87 -10.55
CA PHE A 425 15.96 21.61 -10.19
C PHE A 425 16.74 20.91 -9.06
N GLN A 426 18.05 20.74 -9.21
CA GLN A 426 18.91 20.08 -8.23
C GLN A 426 18.81 20.76 -6.86
N GLN A 427 18.90 22.09 -6.78
CA GLN A 427 18.81 22.84 -5.52
C GLN A 427 17.49 22.57 -4.79
N ASN A 428 16.37 22.58 -5.51
CA ASN A 428 15.05 22.36 -4.93
C ASN A 428 14.85 20.90 -4.48
N VAL A 429 15.29 19.94 -5.31
CA VAL A 429 15.18 18.51 -5.00
C VAL A 429 16.09 18.11 -3.85
N SER A 430 17.31 18.64 -3.78
CA SER A 430 18.26 18.38 -2.68
C SER A 430 17.63 18.66 -1.33
N ARG A 431 16.92 19.79 -1.18
CA ARG A 431 16.23 20.14 0.07
C ARG A 431 15.13 19.13 0.44
N ILE A 432 14.33 18.71 -0.54
CA ILE A 432 13.25 17.75 -0.31
C ILE A 432 13.83 16.40 0.12
N VAL A 433 14.90 15.96 -0.54
CA VAL A 433 15.57 14.69 -0.28
C VAL A 433 16.25 14.70 1.08
N ASP A 434 16.99 15.76 1.42
CA ASP A 434 17.66 15.90 2.72
C ASP A 434 16.67 15.84 3.90
N ASP A 435 15.55 16.59 3.80
CA ASP A 435 14.48 16.58 4.79
C ASP A 435 13.89 15.17 5.01
N VAL A 436 13.67 14.43 3.92
CA VAL A 436 13.06 13.09 3.95
C VAL A 436 14.04 12.06 4.50
N ILE A 437 15.29 12.05 4.04
CA ILE A 437 16.31 11.09 4.48
C ILE A 437 16.67 11.29 5.95
N SER A 438 16.80 12.54 6.40
CA SER A 438 17.01 12.86 7.81
C SER A 438 15.88 12.32 8.69
N GLN A 439 14.62 12.44 8.22
CA GLN A 439 13.46 11.87 8.92
C GLN A 439 13.51 10.33 8.97
N PHE A 440 13.99 9.66 7.92
CA PHE A 440 14.07 8.20 7.88
C PHE A 440 15.10 7.66 8.87
N HIS A 441 16.31 8.22 8.88
CA HIS A 441 17.37 7.83 9.83
C HIS A 441 16.90 7.98 11.27
N ALA A 442 16.36 9.14 11.63
CA ALA A 442 15.88 9.39 12.98
C ALA A 442 14.71 8.47 13.36
N SER A 443 13.81 8.17 12.40
CA SER A 443 12.69 7.25 12.62
C SER A 443 13.16 5.83 12.90
N LEU A 444 14.14 5.34 12.15
CA LEU A 444 14.71 4.01 12.33
C LEU A 444 15.47 3.89 13.66
N GLU A 445 16.15 4.95 14.07
CA GLU A 445 16.90 4.98 15.34
C GLU A 445 15.98 4.88 16.57
N ILE A 446 14.87 5.63 16.60
CA ILE A 446 13.97 5.65 17.76
C ILE A 446 13.02 4.44 17.80
N TRP A 447 12.74 3.81 16.65
CA TRP A 447 11.68 2.82 16.51
C TRP A 447 11.75 1.63 17.50
N PRO A 448 12.90 0.97 17.71
CA PRO A 448 12.99 -0.15 18.66
C PRO A 448 12.54 0.23 20.08
N THR A 449 12.87 1.45 20.53
CA THR A 449 12.46 1.97 21.84
C THR A 449 10.94 2.13 21.92
N LEU A 450 10.31 2.61 20.85
CA LEU A 450 8.85 2.79 20.81
C LEU A 450 8.11 1.45 20.80
N VAL A 451 8.64 0.47 20.08
CA VAL A 451 8.12 -0.91 20.07
C VAL A 451 8.18 -1.50 21.46
N GLU A 452 9.31 -1.37 22.16
CA GLU A 452 9.46 -1.85 23.54
C GLU A 452 8.46 -1.18 24.51
N ILE A 453 8.31 0.14 24.44
CA ILE A 453 7.34 0.89 25.26
C ILE A 453 5.91 0.35 25.02
N CYS A 454 5.52 0.16 23.77
CA CYS A 454 4.19 -0.33 23.43
C CYS A 454 3.99 -1.78 23.84
N TYR A 455 4.99 -2.64 23.61
CA TYR A 455 4.96 -4.05 24.00
C TYR A 455 4.66 -4.19 25.49
N LEU A 456 5.45 -3.52 26.34
CA LEU A 456 5.31 -3.57 27.79
C LEU A 456 4.03 -2.90 28.32
N HIS A 457 3.47 -1.95 27.57
CA HIS A 457 2.21 -1.29 27.93
C HIS A 457 1.00 -2.16 27.63
N LYS A 458 0.98 -2.82 26.47
CA LYS A 458 -0.15 -3.63 26.00
C LYS A 458 -0.44 -4.83 26.90
N ASP A 459 0.56 -5.35 27.60
CA ASP A 459 0.38 -6.38 28.64
C ASP A 459 -0.47 -5.90 29.84
N LYS A 460 -0.56 -4.58 30.05
CA LYS A 460 -1.22 -3.97 31.22
C LYS A 460 -2.53 -3.28 30.85
N LYS A 461 -2.59 -2.65 29.68
CA LYS A 461 -3.72 -1.83 29.26
C LYS A 461 -3.78 -1.71 27.74
N ASP A 462 -4.99 -1.66 27.21
CA ASP A 462 -5.23 -1.32 25.81
C ASP A 462 -4.78 0.11 25.47
N LEU A 463 -4.24 0.26 24.26
CA LEU A 463 -3.95 1.58 23.68
C LEU A 463 -5.25 2.36 23.42
N PRO A 464 -5.21 3.71 23.35
CA PRO A 464 -6.39 4.54 23.15
C PRO A 464 -7.16 4.16 21.88
N GLN A 465 -8.38 3.66 22.03
CA GLN A 465 -9.30 3.32 20.94
C GLN A 465 -10.73 3.41 21.47
N ILE A 466 -11.71 3.61 20.60
CA ILE A 466 -13.13 3.55 20.94
C ILE A 466 -13.82 2.42 20.18
N ARG A 467 -14.82 1.78 20.80
CA ARG A 467 -15.70 0.85 20.09
C ARG A 467 -16.77 1.65 19.37
N VAL A 468 -16.90 1.44 18.06
CA VAL A 468 -17.93 2.10 17.26
C VAL A 468 -19.30 1.55 17.66
N LYS A 469 -20.30 2.44 17.80
CA LYS A 469 -21.68 2.05 18.14
C LYS A 469 -22.46 1.68 16.88
N ASN A 470 -21.90 0.78 16.09
CA ASN A 470 -22.49 0.39 14.82
C ASN A 470 -23.65 -0.62 15.01
N GLN A 471 -24.47 -0.79 13.98
CA GLN A 471 -25.65 -1.65 14.02
C GLN A 471 -25.24 -3.13 13.98
N LYS A 472 -25.45 -3.86 15.07
CA LYS A 472 -25.12 -5.29 15.14
C LYS A 472 -26.10 -6.16 14.36
N VAL A 473 -25.57 -6.91 13.40
CA VAL A 473 -26.30 -7.94 12.67
C VAL A 473 -26.23 -9.25 13.45
N LYS A 474 -27.36 -9.95 13.58
CA LYS A 474 -27.39 -11.25 14.26
C LYS A 474 -26.60 -12.28 13.44
N SER A 475 -25.67 -12.97 14.10
CA SER A 475 -24.98 -14.11 13.50
C SER A 475 -26.00 -15.20 13.10
N ARG A 476 -25.77 -15.87 11.96
CA ARG A 476 -26.58 -17.00 11.45
C ARG A 476 -26.74 -18.13 12.48
N ASN A 477 -25.81 -18.25 13.41
CA ASN A 477 -25.92 -19.13 14.58
C ASN A 477 -26.39 -18.31 15.78
N GLY A 478 -27.69 -18.09 15.88
CA GLY A 478 -28.32 -17.47 17.02
C GLY A 478 -28.22 -18.34 18.28
N TYR A 479 -27.06 -18.35 18.94
CA TYR A 479 -26.96 -18.73 20.35
C TYR A 479 -26.55 -17.49 21.14
N LYS A 480 -27.52 -16.98 21.92
CA LYS A 480 -27.22 -16.16 23.08
C LYS A 480 -26.38 -17.01 24.04
N VAL A 481 -25.10 -16.73 24.12
CA VAL A 481 -24.28 -17.17 25.26
C VAL A 481 -24.74 -16.34 26.46
N GLY A 482 -25.82 -16.79 27.11
CA GLY A 482 -26.44 -16.04 28.21
C GLY A 482 -27.77 -16.58 28.77
N GLU A 483 -28.36 -17.63 28.19
CA GLU A 483 -29.60 -18.26 28.72
C GLU A 483 -29.36 -19.69 29.23
N ILE A 484 -28.17 -19.97 29.77
CA ILE A 484 -27.94 -21.11 30.67
C ILE A 484 -27.32 -20.54 31.93
N VAL A 485 -28.15 -19.98 32.81
CA VAL A 485 -28.16 -20.06 34.28
C VAL A 485 -29.32 -19.16 34.75
N ALA A 486 -30.49 -19.78 34.92
CA ALA A 486 -31.51 -19.55 35.96
C ALA A 486 -32.70 -20.47 35.68
#